data_AF-A0A2A8LPF1-F1
#
_entry.id   AF-A0A2A8LPF1-F1
#
_cell.length_a   1.000
_cell.length_b   1.000
_cell.length_c   1.000
_cell.angle_alpha   90.00
_cell.angle_beta   90.00
_cell.angle_gamma   90.00
#
_symmetry.space_group_name_H-M   'P 1'
#
loop_
_entity.id
_entity.type
_entity.pdbx_description
1 polymer ?
#
loop_
_entity_poly.entity_id
_entity_poly.type
_entity_poly.pdbx_seq_one_letter_code
_entity_poly.pdbx_strand_id
1 'polypeptide(L)'
;MALNGTKDINYTTQFPDGKLAKIKNSTIFPGSWSDTKILGSITDIGNSSPSSIRGRVGATFHRESIDVVEIDVIKIGDNVVSG
;
A
#
# COMPACT_ATOMS: atom_id res chain seq x y z
N MET A 1 -15.08 -1.09 -9.31
CA MET A 1 -14.13 0.01 -9.02
C MET A 1 -14.69 0.77 -7.84
N ALA A 2 -13.88 1.01 -6.82
CA ALA A 2 -14.28 1.84 -5.70
C ALA A 2 -14.43 3.30 -6.15
N LEU A 3 -15.17 4.12 -5.40
CA LEU A 3 -15.42 5.54 -5.71
C LEU A 3 -14.12 6.35 -5.92
N ASN A 4 -13.04 5.94 -5.25
CA ASN A 4 -11.71 6.53 -5.33
C ASN A 4 -10.83 5.94 -6.45
N GLY A 5 -11.37 5.11 -7.33
CA GLY A 5 -10.67 4.57 -8.50
C GLY A 5 -9.70 3.42 -8.22
N THR A 6 -9.52 3.02 -6.95
CA THR A 6 -8.72 1.83 -6.61
C THR A 6 -9.34 0.56 -7.18
N LYS A 7 -8.51 -0.46 -7.36
CA LYS A 7 -8.93 -1.74 -7.93
C LYS A 7 -8.71 -2.84 -6.91
N ASP A 8 -9.74 -3.64 -6.70
CA ASP A 8 -9.62 -4.90 -5.98
C ASP A 8 -9.21 -5.98 -6.97
N ILE A 9 -8.16 -6.72 -6.61
CA ILE A 9 -7.60 -7.78 -7.42
C ILE A 9 -7.45 -9.04 -6.58
N ASN A 10 -7.80 -10.16 -7.21
CA ASN A 10 -7.73 -11.47 -6.57
C ASN A 10 -6.53 -12.22 -7.16
N TYR A 11 -5.53 -12.44 -6.33
CA TYR A 11 -4.40 -13.29 -6.66
C TYR A 11 -4.70 -14.72 -6.21
N THR A 12 -4.51 -15.66 -7.12
CA THR A 12 -4.51 -17.08 -6.82
C THR A 12 -3.34 -17.74 -7.53
N THR A 13 -2.81 -18.80 -6.94
CA THR A 13 -1.74 -19.60 -7.54
C THR A 13 -2.31 -20.96 -7.83
N GLN A 14 -2.20 -21.41 -9.08
CA GLN A 14 -2.47 -22.79 -9.44
C GLN A 14 -1.19 -23.60 -9.38
N PHE A 15 -1.21 -24.69 -8.64
CA PHE A 15 -0.10 -25.64 -8.56
C PHE A 15 -0.10 -26.56 -9.79
N PRO A 16 1.04 -27.20 -10.13
CA PRO A 16 1.13 -28.11 -11.27
C PRO A 16 0.16 -29.30 -11.23
N ASP A 17 -0.32 -29.69 -10.03
CA ASP A 17 -1.34 -30.73 -9.84
C ASP A 17 -2.78 -30.22 -10.05
N GLY A 18 -2.93 -28.97 -10.49
CA GLY A 18 -4.21 -28.34 -10.76
C GLY A 18 -4.90 -27.73 -9.54
N LYS A 19 -4.39 -27.94 -8.32
CA LYS A 19 -4.97 -27.35 -7.11
C LYS A 19 -4.74 -25.85 -7.06
N LEU A 20 -5.71 -25.12 -6.54
CA LEU A 20 -5.59 -23.69 -6.29
C LEU A 20 -5.18 -23.42 -4.84
N ALA A 21 -4.22 -22.53 -4.66
CA ALA A 21 -3.93 -21.93 -3.37
C ALA A 21 -5.10 -21.06 -2.89
N LYS A 22 -5.06 -20.66 -1.62
CA LYS A 22 -6.03 -19.71 -1.06
C LYS A 22 -6.00 -18.40 -1.85
N ILE A 23 -7.16 -17.98 -2.35
CA ILE A 23 -7.33 -16.69 -3.02
C ILE A 23 -7.00 -15.56 -2.03
N LYS A 24 -6.14 -14.64 -2.46
CA LYS A 24 -5.80 -13.43 -1.73
C LYS A 24 -6.40 -12.24 -2.44
N ASN A 25 -7.16 -11.44 -1.71
CA ASN A 25 -7.69 -10.18 -2.20
C ASN A 25 -6.73 -9.07 -1.79
N SER A 26 -6.37 -8.23 -2.75
CA SER A 26 -5.55 -7.03 -2.53
C SER A 26 -6.25 -5.84 -3.15
N THR A 27 -6.10 -4.67 -2.53
CA THR A 27 -6.50 -3.39 -3.13
C THR A 27 -5.25 -2.70 -3.65
N ILE A 28 -5.28 -2.27 -4.90
CA ILE A 28 -4.17 -1.55 -5.55
C ILE A 28 -4.59 -0.14 -5.94
N PHE A 29 -3.58 0.70 -6.15
CA PHE A 29 -3.75 2.07 -6.64
C PHE A 29 -4.61 2.15 -7.90
N PRO A 30 -5.27 3.30 -8.12
CA PRO A 30 -6.02 3.50 -9.34
C PRO A 30 -5.15 3.28 -10.57
N GLY A 31 -5.68 2.55 -11.55
CA GLY A 31 -4.94 2.27 -12.78
C GLY A 31 -4.65 3.51 -13.64
N SER A 32 -5.21 4.66 -13.28
CA SER A 32 -4.90 5.97 -13.88
C SER A 32 -3.68 6.65 -13.26
N TRP A 33 -3.14 6.14 -12.15
CA TRP A 33 -1.92 6.67 -11.55
C TRP A 33 -0.70 6.10 -12.25
N SER A 34 0.28 6.96 -12.53
CA SER A 34 1.59 6.53 -12.99
C SER A 34 2.43 6.00 -11.83
N ASP A 35 3.41 5.14 -12.12
CA ASP A 35 4.34 4.63 -11.11
C ASP A 35 5.06 5.78 -10.38
N THR A 36 5.43 6.85 -11.10
CA THR A 36 6.04 8.05 -10.49
C THR A 36 5.10 8.73 -9.49
N LYS A 37 3.80 8.81 -9.80
CA LYS A 37 2.81 9.37 -8.88
C LYS A 37 2.66 8.49 -7.64
N ILE A 38 2.62 7.16 -7.82
CA ILE A 38 2.54 6.21 -6.72
C ILE A 38 3.76 6.35 -5.79
N LEU A 39 4.97 6.27 -6.34
CA LEU A 39 6.21 6.37 -5.57
C LEU A 39 6.37 7.74 -4.89
N GLY A 40 6.02 8.83 -5.59
CA GLY A 40 6.03 10.17 -5.02
C GLY A 40 5.06 10.29 -3.85
N SER A 41 3.82 9.83 -4.03
CA SER A 41 2.79 9.84 -2.98
C SER A 41 3.23 9.06 -1.72
N ILE A 42 3.79 7.87 -1.90
CA ILE A 42 4.31 7.05 -0.79
C ILE A 42 5.46 7.77 -0.07
N THR A 43 6.35 8.41 -0.83
CA THR A 43 7.50 9.14 -0.27
C THR A 43 7.05 10.35 0.53
N ASP A 44 6.15 11.16 -0.03
CA ASP A 44 5.64 12.37 0.59
C ASP A 44 4.90 12.04 1.90
N ILE A 45 4.02 11.03 1.88
CA ILE A 45 3.30 10.57 3.07
C ILE A 45 4.27 9.97 4.10
N GLY A 46 5.26 9.20 3.67
CA GLY A 46 6.30 8.69 4.57
C GLY A 46 7.15 9.78 5.23
N ASN A 47 7.18 10.99 4.67
CA ASN A 47 7.89 12.13 5.25
C ASN A 47 6.97 13.03 6.10
N SER A 48 5.69 12.70 6.23
CA SER A 48 4.77 13.44 7.08
C SER A 48 4.90 13.05 8.56
N SER A 49 4.15 13.73 9.43
CA SER A 49 4.16 13.38 10.86
C SER A 49 3.55 12.00 11.09
N PRO A 50 4.21 11.11 11.85
CA PRO A 50 3.71 9.76 12.03
C PRO A 50 2.43 9.76 12.89
N SER A 51 1.41 9.06 12.42
CA SER A 51 0.16 8.80 13.14
C SER A 51 0.38 7.87 14.33
N SER A 52 1.36 6.96 14.26
CA SER A 52 1.78 6.16 15.41
C SER A 52 3.22 5.65 15.28
N ILE A 53 3.80 5.24 16.42
CA ILE A 53 5.17 4.73 16.51
C ILE A 53 5.16 3.40 17.27
N ARG A 54 5.80 2.37 16.70
CA ARG A 54 6.04 1.07 17.35
C ARG A 54 7.34 1.13 18.15
N GLY A 55 7.24 1.39 19.45
CA GLY A 55 8.39 1.64 20.33
C GLY A 55 9.50 0.57 20.36
N ARG A 56 9.21 -0.71 20.09
CA ARG A 56 10.23 -1.78 20.10
C ARG A 56 11.26 -1.66 18.97
N VAL A 57 10.82 -1.24 17.78
CA VAL A 57 11.64 -1.27 16.54
C VAL A 57 11.76 0.14 15.94
N GLY A 58 11.07 1.13 16.51
CA GLY A 58 11.04 2.50 15.98
C GLY A 58 10.31 2.63 14.65
N ALA A 59 9.51 1.62 14.26
CA ALA A 59 8.74 1.68 13.03
C ALA A 59 7.62 2.74 13.15
N THR A 60 7.47 3.58 12.15
CA THR A 60 6.48 4.66 12.12
C THR A 60 5.38 4.35 11.11
N PHE A 61 4.16 4.72 11.45
CA PHE A 61 2.98 4.57 10.60
C PHE A 61 2.46 5.94 10.20
N HIS A 62 2.24 6.14 8.91
CA HIS A 62 1.78 7.38 8.30
C HIS A 62 0.53 7.07 7.47
N ARG A 63 -0.47 7.95 7.53
CA ARG A 63 -1.73 7.79 6.79
C ARG A 63 -2.24 9.13 6.31
N GLU A 64 -2.40 9.27 5.01
CA GLU A 64 -3.02 10.44 4.39
C GLU A 64 -3.83 10.03 3.15
N SER A 65 -4.63 10.95 2.65
CA SER A 65 -5.41 10.76 1.42
C SER A 65 -4.93 11.68 0.30
N ILE A 66 -4.63 11.11 -0.86
CA ILE A 66 -4.31 11.84 -2.09
C ILE A 66 -5.37 11.48 -3.13
N ASP A 67 -6.04 12.48 -3.70
CA ASP A 67 -7.15 12.31 -4.65
C ASP A 67 -8.21 11.29 -4.17
N VAL A 68 -8.59 11.36 -2.90
CA VAL A 68 -9.59 10.48 -2.24
C VAL A 68 -9.10 9.02 -2.07
N VAL A 69 -7.84 8.73 -2.39
CA VAL A 69 -7.18 7.44 -2.09
C VAL A 69 -6.43 7.58 -0.77
N GLU A 70 -6.87 6.86 0.26
CA GLU A 70 -6.12 6.72 1.52
C GLU A 70 -4.94 5.77 1.32
N ILE A 71 -3.76 6.17 1.78
CA ILE A 71 -2.51 5.43 1.63
C ILE A 71 -1.87 5.28 3.01
N ASP A 72 -1.48 4.04 3.30
CA ASP A 72 -0.76 3.67 4.52
C ASP A 72 0.71 3.43 4.21
N VAL A 73 1.58 4.20 4.85
CA VAL A 73 3.03 4.07 4.71
C VAL A 73 3.66 3.67 6.03
N ILE A 74 4.55 2.66 5.98
CA ILE A 74 5.34 2.23 7.13
C ILE A 74 6.81 2.53 6.84
N LYS A 75 7.48 3.19 7.79
CA LYS A 75 8.93 3.39 7.76
C LYS A 75 9.64 2.74 8.92
N ILE A 76 10.92 2.41 8.72
CA ILE A 76 11.87 2.06 9.77
C ILE A 76 13.09 2.97 9.59
N GLY A 77 13.24 3.95 10.49
CA GLY A 77 14.13 5.09 10.24
C GLY A 77 13.67 5.86 8.99
N ASP A 78 14.59 6.14 8.08
CA ASP A 78 14.29 6.84 6.82
C ASP A 78 13.79 5.93 5.69
N ASN A 79 13.80 4.61 5.89
CA ASN A 79 13.43 3.66 4.85
C ASN A 79 11.93 3.39 4.84
N VAL A 80 11.28 3.59 3.70
CA VAL A 80 9.93 3.06 3.45
C VAL A 80 10.02 1.55 3.28
N VAL A 81 9.26 0.81 4.08
CA VAL A 81 9.19 -0.67 4.03
C VAL A 81 7.84 -1.19 3.56
N SER A 82 6.82 -0.33 3.51
CA SER A 82 5.49 -0.61 2.97
C SER A 82 4.83 0.70 2.54
N GLY A 83 4.11 0.67 1.41
CA GLY A 83 3.35 1.79 0.84
C GLY A 83 2.59 1.35 -0.39
#